data_AF-A0A3S8RT90-F1
#
_entry.id   AF-A0A3S8RT90-F1
#
_cell.length_a   1.000
_cell.length_b   1.000
_cell.length_c   1.000
_cell.angle_alpha   90.00
_cell.angle_beta   90.00
_cell.angle_gamma   90.00
#
_symmetry.space_group_name_H-M   'P 1'
#
loop_
_entity.id
_entity.type
_entity.pdbx_description
1 polymer ?
#
loop_
_entity_poly.entity_id
_entity_poly.type
_entity_poly.pdbx_seq_one_letter_code
_entity_poly.pdbx_strand_id
1 'polypeptide(L)'
;MILTKSQRKTFNNYYQKNESVFSNGIVSSFFQNEENIVLLLKAVDHEHKYLPELNEKFRKYFFRVRFTKYLVSTVHYCAIDLMRQNHKMKKRNMLIFDSPISDKDTSVTYGELLLSKHATQPSDIQNFSLSTFPDSITNDHLSKAFSSLTRRQQQIITYSYVLCYKDVEISRLLGISQQAVSKARNKALRRLRLIIEEGGDSDGK
;
A
#
# COMPACT_ATOMS: atom_id res chain seq x y z
N MET A 1 -15.86 27.26 39.92
CA MET A 1 -16.19 27.87 41.23
C MET A 1 -14.96 28.68 41.65
N ILE A 2 -15.04 30.01 41.73
CA ILE A 2 -13.86 30.87 41.93
C ILE A 2 -13.46 30.83 43.41
N LEU A 3 -12.17 30.61 43.69
CA LEU A 3 -11.65 30.57 45.06
C LEU A 3 -11.84 31.91 45.81
N THR A 4 -12.38 31.87 47.02
CA THR A 4 -12.49 33.06 47.88
C THR A 4 -11.12 33.52 48.37
N LYS A 5 -10.89 34.84 48.54
CA LYS A 5 -9.61 35.39 49.05
C LYS A 5 -9.14 34.76 50.36
N SER A 6 -10.08 34.43 51.25
CA SER A 6 -9.80 33.73 52.51
C SER A 6 -9.24 32.32 52.28
N GLN A 7 -9.89 31.53 51.40
CA GLN A 7 -9.49 30.17 51.04
C GLN A 7 -8.09 30.12 50.41
N ARG A 8 -7.74 31.10 49.57
CA ARG A 8 -6.38 31.21 48.99
C ARG A 8 -5.31 31.38 50.07
N LYS A 9 -5.60 32.19 51.09
CA LYS A 9 -4.67 32.44 52.20
C LYS A 9 -4.49 31.19 53.06
N THR A 10 -5.58 30.47 53.35
CA THR A 10 -5.54 29.21 54.11
C THR A 10 -4.77 28.13 53.36
N PHE A 11 -4.98 28.01 52.05
CA PHE A 11 -4.24 27.06 51.21
C PHE A 11 -2.74 27.39 51.15
N ASN A 12 -2.36 28.66 51.00
CA ASN A 12 -0.94 29.04 51.01
C ASN A 12 -0.25 28.75 52.35
N ASN A 13 -0.93 28.94 53.47
CA ASN A 13 -0.41 28.52 54.78
C ASN A 13 -0.25 27.00 54.86
N TYR A 14 -1.17 26.23 54.29
CA TYR A 14 -1.08 24.77 54.24
C TYR A 14 0.05 24.28 53.33
N TYR A 15 0.25 24.97 52.20
CA TYR A 15 1.32 24.73 51.24
C TYR A 15 2.69 24.92 51.88
N GLN A 16 2.91 26.06 52.56
CA GLN A 16 4.16 26.34 53.26
C GLN A 16 4.47 25.36 54.39
N LYS A 17 3.44 24.90 55.11
CA LYS A 17 3.61 23.88 56.16
C LYS A 17 4.00 22.49 55.64
N ASN A 18 3.68 22.17 54.39
CA ASN A 18 3.86 20.83 53.80
C ASN A 18 4.68 20.88 52.50
N GLU A 19 5.66 21.79 52.43
CA GLU A 19 6.41 22.11 51.21
C GLU A 19 7.03 20.87 50.53
N SER A 20 7.51 19.90 51.30
CA SER A 20 8.09 18.65 50.80
C SER A 20 7.14 17.81 49.94
N VAL A 21 5.84 17.82 50.24
CA VAL A 21 4.81 17.08 49.49
C VAL A 21 4.48 17.80 48.18
N PHE A 22 4.44 19.12 48.22
CA PHE A 22 4.14 19.96 47.05
C PHE A 22 5.33 20.16 46.11
N SER A 23 6.56 19.86 46.56
CA SER A 23 7.73 19.79 45.69
C SER A 23 7.58 18.77 44.56
N ASN A 24 6.69 17.77 44.70
CA ASN A 24 6.40 16.84 43.63
C ASN A 24 5.53 17.50 42.55
N GLY A 25 6.06 17.58 41.32
CA GLY A 25 5.38 18.20 40.18
C GLY A 25 3.98 17.64 39.90
N ILE A 26 3.73 16.35 40.19
CA ILE A 26 2.42 15.70 40.03
C ILE A 26 1.41 16.21 41.06
N VAL A 27 1.87 16.44 42.30
CA VAL A 27 1.03 16.96 43.37
C VAL A 27 0.74 18.44 43.11
N SER A 28 1.74 19.21 42.72
CA SER A 28 1.57 20.62 42.35
C SER A 28 0.60 20.78 41.19
N SER A 29 0.67 19.94 40.16
CA SER A 29 -0.22 20.02 39.00
C SER A 29 -1.64 19.57 39.33
N PHE A 30 -1.84 18.67 40.29
CA PHE A 30 -3.17 18.28 40.76
C PHE A 30 -3.92 19.45 41.42
N PHE A 31 -3.23 20.28 42.19
CA PHE A 31 -3.79 21.44 42.88
C PHE A 31 -3.86 22.71 42.03
N GLN A 32 -3.51 22.66 40.74
CA GLN A 32 -3.81 23.77 39.81
C GLN A 32 -5.32 23.94 39.59
N ASN A 33 -6.10 22.87 39.79
CA ASN A 33 -7.55 22.95 39.73
C ASN A 33 -8.12 23.49 41.05
N GLU A 34 -8.78 24.65 40.96
CA GLU A 34 -9.43 25.34 42.08
C GLU A 34 -10.41 24.45 42.86
N GLU A 35 -11.10 23.50 42.20
CA GLU A 35 -12.01 22.58 42.88
C GLU A 35 -11.30 21.60 43.83
N ASN A 36 -10.09 21.15 43.46
CA ASN A 36 -9.30 20.24 44.29
C ASN A 36 -8.76 20.97 45.52
N ILE A 37 -8.46 22.26 45.39
CA ILE A 37 -8.08 23.13 46.52
C ILE A 37 -9.26 23.28 47.49
N VAL A 38 -10.47 23.53 46.99
CA VAL A 38 -11.68 23.64 47.83
C VAL A 38 -11.96 22.32 48.56
N LEU A 39 -11.82 21.18 47.90
CA LEU A 39 -11.98 19.86 48.54
C LEU A 39 -10.93 19.60 49.62
N LEU A 40 -9.68 20.01 49.41
CA LEU A 40 -8.63 19.92 50.43
C LEU A 40 -8.98 20.77 51.65
N LEU A 41 -9.37 22.03 51.46
CA LEU A 41 -9.72 22.92 52.56
C LEU A 41 -10.92 22.39 53.36
N LYS A 42 -11.95 21.86 52.68
CA LYS A 42 -13.10 21.21 53.36
C LYS A 42 -12.70 19.97 54.16
N ALA A 43 -11.74 19.17 53.65
CA ALA A 43 -11.23 18.00 54.35
C ALA A 43 -10.33 18.35 55.54
N VAL A 44 -9.65 19.51 55.49
CA VAL A 44 -8.77 20.02 56.56
C VAL A 44 -9.55 20.74 57.66
N ASP A 45 -10.60 21.49 57.30
CA ASP A 45 -11.35 22.28 58.27
C ASP A 45 -12.15 21.38 59.23
N HIS A 46 -13.15 20.60 58.80
CA HIS A 46 -14.01 19.89 59.79
C HIS A 46 -14.62 18.54 59.40
N GLU A 47 -14.46 18.01 58.18
CA GLU A 47 -15.10 16.73 57.81
C GLU A 47 -14.16 15.78 57.02
N HIS A 48 -13.76 14.68 57.67
CA HIS A 48 -13.10 13.54 57.00
C HIS A 48 -13.95 12.90 55.89
N LYS A 49 -15.21 13.34 55.73
CA LYS A 49 -16.14 12.93 54.67
C LYS A 49 -15.67 13.27 53.26
N TYR A 50 -14.91 14.35 53.09
CA TYR A 50 -14.39 14.79 51.77
C TYR A 50 -13.02 14.18 51.42
N LEU A 51 -12.36 13.55 52.38
CA LEU A 51 -11.08 12.88 52.19
C LEU A 51 -11.12 11.70 51.20
N PRO A 52 -12.12 10.79 51.23
CA PRO A 52 -12.23 9.74 50.21
C PRO A 52 -12.48 10.32 48.80
N GLU A 53 -13.27 11.38 48.67
CA GLU A 53 -13.53 12.04 47.39
C GLU A 53 -12.26 12.69 46.82
N LEU A 54 -11.50 13.40 47.65
CA LEU A 54 -10.21 13.98 47.27
C LEU A 54 -9.22 12.90 46.83
N ASN A 55 -9.13 11.81 47.59
CA ASN A 55 -8.27 10.66 47.26
C ASN A 55 -8.69 9.99 45.94
N GLU A 56 -9.99 9.87 45.68
CA GLU A 56 -10.49 9.32 44.43
C GLU A 56 -10.15 10.23 43.24
N LYS A 57 -10.35 11.54 43.38
CA LYS A 57 -9.93 12.53 42.37
C LYS A 57 -8.43 12.47 42.12
N PHE A 58 -7.61 12.37 43.17
CA PHE A 58 -6.16 12.24 43.02
C PHE A 58 -5.77 10.93 42.35
N ARG A 59 -6.37 9.80 42.72
CA ARG A 59 -6.15 8.49 42.07
C ARG A 59 -6.48 8.53 40.58
N LYS A 60 -7.62 9.12 40.21
CA LYS A 60 -8.02 9.30 38.81
C LYS A 60 -7.02 10.18 38.06
N TYR A 61 -6.59 11.29 38.65
CA TYR A 61 -5.58 12.17 38.07
C TYR A 61 -4.23 11.46 37.87
N PHE A 62 -3.73 10.82 38.92
CA PHE A 62 -2.46 10.10 38.92
C PHE A 62 -2.46 8.94 37.91
N PHE A 63 -3.57 8.21 37.84
CA PHE A 63 -3.77 7.17 36.84
C PHE A 63 -3.69 7.76 35.43
N ARG A 64 -4.37 8.87 35.13
CA ARG A 64 -4.30 9.51 33.81
C ARG A 64 -2.87 9.88 33.43
N VAL A 65 -2.11 10.49 34.33
CA VAL A 65 -0.69 10.85 34.09
C VAL A 65 0.14 9.61 33.75
N ARG A 66 0.03 8.54 34.57
CA ARG A 66 0.78 7.30 34.35
C ARG A 66 0.32 6.57 33.09
N PHE A 67 -0.97 6.56 32.82
CA PHE A 67 -1.57 5.90 31.67
C PHE A 67 -1.17 6.59 30.37
N THR A 68 -1.18 7.93 30.32
CA THR A 68 -0.67 8.67 29.16
C THR A 68 0.80 8.39 28.93
N LYS A 69 1.65 8.45 29.97
CA LYS A 69 3.07 8.11 29.85
C LYS A 69 3.27 6.68 29.33
N TYR A 70 2.49 5.74 29.86
CA TYR A 70 2.51 4.35 29.43
C TYR A 70 2.15 4.22 27.95
N LEU A 71 1.03 4.78 27.51
CA LEU A 71 0.60 4.74 26.11
C LEU A 71 1.64 5.33 25.17
N VAL A 72 2.21 6.50 25.49
CA VAL A 72 3.26 7.13 24.70
C VAL A 72 4.47 6.20 24.58
N SER A 73 4.87 5.57 25.68
CA SER A 73 5.99 4.62 25.69
C SER A 73 5.68 3.38 24.87
N THR A 74 4.48 2.81 25.01
CA THR A 74 4.02 1.64 24.24
C THR A 74 4.04 1.94 22.75
N VAL A 75 3.46 3.06 22.30
CA VAL A 75 3.46 3.45 20.89
C VAL A 75 4.90 3.61 20.36
N HIS A 76 5.78 4.25 21.13
CA HIS A 76 7.17 4.42 20.76
C HIS A 76 7.90 3.07 20.54
N TYR A 77 7.79 2.14 21.50
CA TYR A 77 8.43 0.84 21.39
C TYR A 77 7.81 -0.03 20.29
N CYS A 78 6.48 0.00 20.11
CA CYS A 78 5.83 -0.69 19.00
C CYS A 78 6.31 -0.16 17.64
N ALA A 79 6.49 1.15 17.49
CA ALA A 79 7.02 1.74 16.25
C ALA A 79 8.47 1.29 15.98
N ILE A 80 9.32 1.24 17.02
CA ILE A 80 10.69 0.73 16.92
C ILE A 80 10.68 -0.74 16.47
N ASP A 81 9.84 -1.58 17.07
CA ASP A 81 9.80 -3.00 16.73
C ASP A 81 9.28 -3.23 15.31
N LEU A 82 8.27 -2.46 14.86
CA LEU A 82 7.82 -2.48 13.48
C LEU A 82 8.94 -2.08 12.51
N MET A 83 9.71 -1.04 12.81
CA MET A 83 10.86 -0.64 12.00
C MET A 83 11.92 -1.75 11.93
N ARG A 84 12.24 -2.40 13.06
CA ARG A 84 13.18 -3.52 13.11
C ARG A 84 12.69 -4.71 12.28
N GLN A 85 11.42 -5.05 12.37
CA GLN A 85 10.81 -6.12 11.57
C GLN A 85 10.89 -5.78 10.08
N ASN A 86 10.49 -4.57 9.69
CA ASN A 86 10.56 -4.11 8.30
C ASN A 86 11.99 -4.13 7.76
N HIS A 87 12.97 -3.69 8.56
CA HIS A 87 14.37 -3.73 8.14
C HIS A 87 14.86 -5.17 7.93
N LYS A 88 14.51 -6.09 8.84
CA LYS A 88 14.84 -7.51 8.71
C LYS A 88 14.19 -8.13 7.47
N MET A 89 12.94 -7.80 7.17
CA MET A 89 12.24 -8.28 5.98
C MET A 89 12.86 -7.71 4.70
N LYS A 90 13.16 -6.42 4.64
CA LYS A 90 13.85 -5.79 3.49
C LYS A 90 15.23 -6.39 3.26
N LYS A 91 15.99 -6.69 4.32
CA LYS A 91 17.31 -7.32 4.20
C LYS A 91 17.22 -8.76 3.69
N ARG A 92 16.21 -9.52 4.13
CA ARG A 92 16.01 -10.91 3.68
C ARG A 92 15.43 -11.01 2.27
N ASN A 93 14.49 -10.12 1.96
CA ASN A 93 13.73 -10.10 0.71
C ASN A 93 14.15 -8.88 -0.12
N MET A 94 15.43 -8.79 -0.46
CA MET A 94 15.90 -7.73 -1.36
C MET A 94 15.18 -7.84 -2.70
N LEU A 95 14.61 -6.72 -3.16
CA LEU A 95 13.98 -6.62 -4.47
C LEU A 95 15.07 -6.57 -5.53
N ILE A 96 15.51 -7.74 -5.99
CA ILE A 96 16.57 -7.87 -7.00
C ILE A 96 16.02 -8.09 -8.41
N PHE A 97 14.70 -8.08 -8.60
CA PHE A 97 14.08 -8.42 -9.89
C PHE A 97 14.62 -7.54 -11.03
N ASP A 98 14.73 -6.23 -10.82
CA ASP A 98 15.28 -5.29 -11.81
C ASP A 98 16.80 -5.08 -11.68
N SER A 99 17.45 -5.79 -10.76
CA SER A 99 18.90 -5.65 -10.57
C SER A 99 19.66 -6.36 -11.70
N PRO A 100 20.74 -5.74 -12.22
CA PRO A 100 21.60 -6.40 -13.21
C PRO A 100 22.29 -7.60 -12.57
N ILE A 101 22.47 -8.67 -13.34
CA ILE A 101 23.10 -9.91 -12.85
C ILE A 101 24.61 -9.73 -12.68
N SER A 102 25.20 -8.78 -13.40
CA SER A 102 26.63 -8.47 -13.39
C SER A 102 26.83 -6.97 -13.46
N ASP A 103 27.80 -6.44 -12.69
CA ASP A 103 28.15 -5.02 -12.68
C ASP A 103 28.68 -4.51 -14.04
N LYS A 104 29.06 -5.43 -14.94
CA LYS A 104 29.61 -5.10 -16.26
C LYS A 104 28.57 -5.07 -17.38
N ASP A 105 27.46 -5.80 -17.22
CA ASP A 105 26.41 -5.93 -18.23
C ASP A 105 25.06 -5.54 -17.62
N THR A 106 24.67 -4.29 -17.83
CA THR A 106 23.36 -3.76 -17.40
C THR A 106 22.20 -4.23 -18.29
N SER A 107 22.46 -5.03 -19.33
CA SER A 107 21.45 -5.41 -20.32
C SER A 107 20.54 -6.55 -19.88
N VAL A 108 20.90 -7.31 -18.83
CA VAL A 108 20.11 -8.45 -18.37
C VAL A 108 19.89 -8.38 -16.86
N THR A 109 18.62 -8.39 -16.45
CA THR A 109 18.21 -8.36 -15.03
C THR A 109 17.87 -9.75 -14.52
N TYR A 110 17.88 -9.95 -13.20
CA TYR A 110 17.44 -11.22 -12.59
C TYR A 110 15.99 -11.58 -12.97
N GLY A 111 15.13 -10.59 -13.17
CA GLY A 111 13.75 -10.77 -13.60
C GLY A 111 13.64 -11.30 -15.03
N GLU A 112 14.43 -10.76 -15.95
CA GLU A 112 14.52 -11.27 -17.33
C GLU A 112 15.07 -12.71 -17.38
N LEU A 113 16.03 -13.05 -16.52
CA LEU A 113 16.53 -14.42 -16.40
C LEU A 113 15.46 -15.39 -15.89
N LEU A 114 14.67 -14.99 -14.89
CA LEU A 114 13.57 -15.81 -14.37
C LEU A 114 12.47 -16.01 -15.43
N LEU A 115 12.07 -14.93 -16.13
CA LEU A 115 11.07 -14.98 -17.20
C LEU A 115 11.54 -15.84 -18.38
N SER A 116 12.81 -15.73 -18.78
CA SER A 116 13.36 -16.55 -19.88
C SER A 116 13.41 -18.04 -19.54
N LYS A 117 13.72 -18.40 -18.28
CA LYS A 117 13.71 -19.79 -17.80
C LYS A 117 12.30 -20.41 -17.75
N HIS A 118 11.27 -19.59 -17.53
CA HIS A 118 9.87 -20.00 -17.60
C HIS A 118 9.30 -19.97 -19.03
N ALA A 119 9.89 -19.19 -19.94
CA ALA A 119 9.53 -19.19 -21.36
C ALA A 119 10.00 -20.45 -22.10
N THR A 120 10.96 -21.20 -21.54
CA THR A 120 11.39 -22.50 -22.06
C THR A 120 10.65 -23.65 -21.38
N GLN A 121 9.35 -23.78 -21.63
CA GLN A 121 8.80 -25.10 -21.90
C GLN A 121 8.79 -25.24 -23.44
N PRO A 122 9.77 -25.94 -24.05
CA PRO A 122 9.98 -25.92 -25.49
C PRO A 122 8.92 -26.65 -26.32
N SER A 123 7.83 -27.14 -25.74
CA SER A 123 6.86 -27.99 -26.46
C SER A 123 5.90 -27.23 -27.35
N ASP A 124 5.57 -25.97 -27.04
CA ASP A 124 4.36 -25.35 -27.63
C ASP A 124 4.67 -24.38 -28.79
N ILE A 125 5.87 -23.78 -28.80
CA ILE A 125 6.23 -22.78 -29.83
C ILE A 125 6.88 -23.42 -31.06
N GLN A 126 7.51 -24.59 -30.92
CA GLN A 126 8.30 -25.20 -32.00
C GLN A 126 7.45 -25.80 -33.13
N ASN A 127 6.15 -26.01 -32.88
CA ASN A 127 5.20 -26.56 -33.86
C ASN A 127 4.20 -25.52 -34.41
N PHE A 128 4.42 -24.23 -34.17
CA PHE A 128 3.48 -23.21 -34.62
C PHE A 128 3.58 -23.00 -36.14
N SER A 129 2.74 -23.72 -36.89
CA SER A 129 2.55 -23.48 -38.32
C SER A 129 1.52 -22.37 -38.54
N LEU A 130 1.89 -21.36 -39.32
CA LEU A 130 0.97 -20.32 -39.80
C LEU A 130 -0.27 -20.89 -40.50
N SER A 131 -0.18 -22.11 -41.05
CA SER A 131 -1.29 -22.79 -41.71
C SER A 131 -2.34 -23.36 -40.74
N THR A 132 -1.94 -23.68 -39.49
CA THR A 132 -2.81 -24.34 -38.50
C THR A 132 -3.39 -23.32 -37.50
N PHE A 133 -2.88 -22.09 -37.50
CA PHE A 133 -3.38 -21.03 -36.62
C PHE A 133 -4.88 -20.72 -36.78
N PRO A 134 -5.46 -20.65 -37.99
CA PRO A 134 -6.90 -20.40 -38.14
C PRO A 134 -7.77 -21.44 -37.43
N ASP A 135 -7.31 -22.70 -37.38
CA ASP A 135 -8.02 -23.83 -36.74
C ASP A 135 -7.92 -23.80 -35.21
N SER A 136 -6.97 -23.04 -34.66
CA SER A 136 -6.82 -22.85 -33.20
C SER A 136 -7.75 -21.78 -32.62
N ILE A 137 -8.45 -21.02 -33.48
CA ILE A 137 -9.37 -19.96 -33.07
C ILE A 137 -10.71 -20.59 -32.69
N THR A 138 -11.02 -20.63 -31.40
CA THR A 138 -12.27 -21.22 -30.85
C THR A 138 -13.54 -20.45 -31.18
N ASN A 139 -13.44 -19.17 -31.56
CA ASN A 139 -14.58 -18.35 -31.93
C ASN A 139 -14.78 -18.38 -33.45
N ASP A 140 -15.87 -18.99 -33.91
CA ASP A 140 -16.18 -19.16 -35.33
C ASP A 140 -16.26 -17.84 -36.11
N HIS A 141 -16.80 -16.78 -35.51
CA HIS A 141 -16.88 -15.46 -36.15
C HIS A 141 -15.49 -14.85 -36.31
N LEU A 142 -14.65 -14.97 -35.29
CA LEU A 142 -13.26 -14.50 -35.34
C LEU A 142 -12.44 -15.34 -36.34
N SER A 143 -12.65 -16.65 -36.40
CA SER A 143 -11.97 -17.55 -37.35
C SER A 143 -12.32 -17.20 -38.80
N LYS A 144 -13.61 -16.96 -39.10
CA LYS A 144 -14.07 -16.49 -40.42
C LYS A 144 -13.52 -15.11 -40.74
N ALA A 145 -13.56 -14.18 -39.80
CA ALA A 145 -13.00 -12.83 -39.97
C ALA A 145 -11.50 -12.88 -40.25
N PHE A 146 -10.75 -13.71 -39.53
CA PHE A 146 -9.32 -13.89 -39.73
C PHE A 146 -9.00 -14.54 -41.07
N SER A 147 -9.77 -15.53 -41.50
CA SER A 147 -9.65 -16.19 -42.80
C SER A 147 -9.88 -15.22 -43.98
N SER A 148 -10.68 -14.16 -43.79
CA SER A 148 -10.92 -13.12 -44.81
C SER A 148 -9.75 -12.13 -45.00
N LEU A 149 -8.78 -12.10 -44.08
CA LEU A 149 -7.62 -11.24 -44.18
C LEU A 149 -6.68 -11.72 -45.30
N THR A 150 -5.91 -10.79 -45.86
CA THR A 150 -4.83 -11.18 -46.80
C THR A 150 -3.74 -11.97 -46.07
N ARG A 151 -3.06 -12.88 -46.77
CA ARG A 151 -1.96 -13.69 -46.20
C ARG A 151 -0.92 -12.86 -45.44
N ARG A 152 -0.54 -11.69 -45.97
CA ARG A 152 0.38 -10.75 -45.31
C ARG A 152 -0.20 -10.18 -44.00
N GLN A 153 -1.49 -9.87 -43.97
CA GLN A 153 -2.16 -9.38 -42.77
C GLN A 153 -2.29 -10.47 -41.71
N GLN A 154 -2.62 -11.70 -42.11
CA GLN A 154 -2.65 -12.86 -41.22
C GLN A 154 -1.28 -13.07 -40.58
N GLN A 155 -0.22 -13.12 -41.38
CA GLN A 155 1.16 -13.24 -40.89
C GLN A 155 1.53 -12.15 -39.89
N ILE A 156 1.27 -10.88 -40.21
CA ILE A 156 1.61 -9.76 -39.32
C ILE A 156 0.83 -9.83 -38.00
N ILE A 157 -0.46 -10.19 -38.03
CA ILE A 157 -1.28 -10.34 -36.82
C ILE A 157 -0.78 -11.51 -35.98
N THR A 158 -0.48 -12.65 -36.61
CA THR A 158 0.05 -13.83 -35.94
C THR A 158 1.40 -13.54 -35.29
N TYR A 159 2.34 -12.90 -36.02
CA TYR A 159 3.62 -12.49 -35.43
C TYR A 159 3.46 -11.50 -34.28
N SER A 160 2.54 -10.54 -34.39
CA SER A 160 2.35 -9.50 -33.38
C SER A 160 1.70 -10.01 -32.09
N TYR A 161 0.65 -10.84 -32.22
CA TYR A 161 -0.25 -11.16 -31.10
C TYR A 161 -0.14 -12.59 -30.60
N VAL A 162 0.37 -13.51 -31.43
CA VAL A 162 0.55 -14.92 -31.04
C VAL A 162 1.99 -15.18 -30.66
N LEU A 163 2.93 -14.65 -31.44
CA LEU A 163 4.37 -14.80 -31.22
C LEU A 163 5.00 -13.58 -30.53
N CYS A 164 4.21 -12.55 -30.22
CA CYS A 164 4.60 -11.37 -29.47
C CYS A 164 5.81 -10.59 -30.04
N TYR A 165 6.03 -10.66 -31.35
CA TYR A 165 7.10 -9.91 -32.00
C TYR A 165 6.79 -8.41 -32.09
N LYS A 166 7.81 -7.59 -31.89
CA LYS A 166 7.75 -6.14 -32.06
C LYS A 166 7.69 -5.78 -33.54
N ASP A 167 7.11 -4.63 -33.88
CA ASP A 167 7.06 -4.15 -35.27
C ASP A 167 8.42 -4.10 -35.95
N VAL A 168 9.48 -3.76 -35.21
CA VAL A 168 10.85 -3.74 -35.73
C VAL A 168 11.31 -5.15 -36.10
N GLU A 169 11.01 -6.15 -35.29
CA GLU A 169 11.37 -7.55 -35.52
C GLU A 169 10.60 -8.12 -36.72
N ILE A 170 9.30 -7.85 -36.80
CA ILE A 170 8.45 -8.23 -37.94
C ILE A 170 8.93 -7.55 -39.22
N SER A 171 9.34 -6.27 -39.14
CA SER A 171 9.82 -5.52 -40.30
C SER A 171 11.08 -6.14 -40.91
N ARG A 172 12.01 -6.59 -40.06
CA ARG A 172 13.22 -7.32 -40.47
C ARG A 172 12.88 -8.69 -41.04
N LEU A 173 11.95 -9.41 -40.40
CA LEU A 173 11.52 -10.75 -40.84
C LEU A 173 10.85 -10.73 -42.22
N LEU A 174 10.03 -9.70 -42.49
CA LEU A 174 9.26 -9.57 -43.73
C LEU A 174 9.94 -8.71 -44.80
N GLY A 175 11.10 -8.12 -44.51
CA GLY A 175 11.82 -7.24 -45.45
C GLY A 175 11.07 -5.97 -45.84
N ILE A 176 10.27 -5.42 -44.92
CA ILE A 176 9.47 -4.19 -45.14
C ILE A 176 9.77 -3.17 -44.05
N SER A 177 9.32 -1.91 -44.22
CA SER A 177 9.51 -0.89 -43.19
C SER A 177 8.63 -1.13 -41.96
N GLN A 178 9.10 -0.71 -40.78
CA GLN A 178 8.31 -0.77 -39.54
C GLN A 178 6.95 -0.08 -39.70
N GLN A 179 6.92 1.08 -40.36
CA GLN A 179 5.68 1.82 -40.62
C GLN A 179 4.71 1.02 -41.51
N ALA A 180 5.21 0.24 -42.47
CA ALA A 180 4.38 -0.64 -43.30
C ALA A 180 3.78 -1.78 -42.47
N VAL A 181 4.53 -2.36 -41.53
CA VAL A 181 4.02 -3.34 -40.56
C VAL A 181 2.89 -2.75 -39.72
N SER A 182 3.12 -1.59 -39.09
CA SER A 182 2.12 -0.95 -38.22
C SER A 182 0.84 -0.58 -39.01
N LYS A 183 0.99 -0.05 -40.24
CA LYS A 183 -0.16 0.26 -41.12
C LYS A 183 -0.93 -1.01 -41.51
N ALA A 184 -0.24 -2.08 -41.89
CA ALA A 184 -0.86 -3.34 -42.28
C ALA A 184 -1.58 -4.00 -41.09
N ARG A 185 -0.98 -3.98 -39.90
CA ARG A 185 -1.60 -4.47 -38.66
C ARG A 185 -2.86 -3.68 -38.32
N ASN A 186 -2.77 -2.35 -38.28
CA ASN A 186 -3.93 -1.50 -37.96
C ASN A 186 -5.07 -1.69 -38.98
N LYS A 187 -4.73 -1.85 -40.26
CA LYS A 187 -5.73 -2.16 -41.31
C LYS A 187 -6.36 -3.53 -41.11
N ALA A 188 -5.59 -4.54 -40.72
CA ALA A 188 -6.10 -5.87 -40.42
C ALA A 188 -7.04 -5.86 -39.20
N LEU A 189 -6.65 -5.21 -38.11
CA LEU A 189 -7.49 -5.09 -36.91
C LEU A 189 -8.81 -4.37 -37.17
N ARG A 190 -8.80 -3.29 -37.96
CA ARG A 190 -10.04 -2.60 -38.36
C ARG A 190 -10.98 -3.52 -39.13
N ARG A 191 -10.45 -4.34 -40.04
CA ARG A 191 -11.26 -5.31 -40.79
C ARG A 191 -11.83 -6.40 -39.89
N LEU A 192 -11.01 -6.96 -39.01
CA LEU A 192 -11.48 -7.94 -38.03
C LEU A 192 -12.62 -7.38 -37.18
N ARG A 193 -12.47 -6.14 -36.70
CA ARG A 193 -13.49 -5.46 -35.90
C ARG A 193 -14.79 -5.27 -36.67
N LEU A 194 -14.74 -4.75 -37.90
CA LEU A 194 -15.94 -4.55 -38.73
C LEU A 194 -16.71 -5.86 -38.93
N ILE A 195 -16.02 -6.95 -39.26
CA ILE A 195 -16.66 -8.25 -39.53
C ILE A 195 -17.29 -8.84 -38.26
N ILE A 196 -16.66 -8.65 -37.10
CA ILE A 196 -17.20 -9.10 -35.82
C ILE A 196 -18.44 -8.27 -35.44
N GLU A 197 -18.41 -6.95 -35.66
CA GLU A 197 -19.53 -6.05 -35.38
C GLU A 197 -20.72 -6.30 -36.35
N GLU A 198 -20.47 -6.51 -37.65
CA GLU A 198 -21.49 -6.84 -38.65
C GLU A 198 -22.06 -8.27 -38.49
N GLY A 199 -21.23 -9.22 -38.03
CA GLY A 199 -21.67 -10.59 -37.75
C GLY A 199 -22.49 -10.75 -36.47
N GLY A 200 -22.44 -9.77 -35.56
CA GLY A 200 -23.17 -9.77 -34.28
C GLY A 200 -24.64 -9.35 -34.37
N ASP A 201 -25.06 -8.72 -35.48
CA ASP A 201 -26.44 -8.26 -35.68
C ASP A 201 -27.38 -9.36 -36.23
N SER A 202 -26.85 -10.54 -36.55
CA SER A 202 -27.63 -11.65 -37.14
C SER A 202 -28.24 -12.62 -36.12
N ASP A 203 -27.78 -12.61 -34.87
CA ASP A 203 -28.23 -13.50 -33.79
C ASP A 203 -29.24 -12.83 -32.83
N GLY A 204 -29.72 -11.64 -33.19
CA GLY A 204 -30.77 -10.89 -32.50
C GLY A 204 -32.09 -10.87 -33.27
N LYS A 205 -32.61 -12.03 -33.69
CA LYS A 205 -34.02 -12.20 -34.09
C LYS A 205 -34.51 -13.62 -33.92
#